data_AF-A0A3N4MD41-F1
#
_entry.id   AF-A0A3N4MD41-F1
#
_cell.length_a   1.000
_cell.length_b   1.000
_cell.length_c   1.000
_cell.angle_alpha   90.00
_cell.angle_beta   90.00
_cell.angle_gamma   90.00
#
_symmetry.space_group_name_H-M   'P 1'
#
loop_
_entity.id
_entity.type
_entity.pdbx_description
1 polymer ?
#
loop_
_entity_poly.entity_id
_entity_poly.type
_entity_poly.pdbx_seq_one_letter_code
_entity_poly.pdbx_strand_id
1 'polypeptide(L)'
;MDRRESLKALVIGSLSTGVILSACETKPGEKTKTGAGVLKDYGRTPDEVLRDESLLKETFFTAAEMKTITVLADIIIPKDETSGSATEAKVPDFIEFIVKDMPQYQTPMRGGLRWLDVHSLKLHNKIFTDLSKEQQLAIADQIAYPYKAAPELSQGVNFFSTIRNLTATGFFTSEMGLKDLGYKGNQPNVWDGVPDDVLKKYDLAYDERTLAISMKPDDRGKVMTWED
;
A
#
# COMPACT_ATOMS: atom_id res chain seq x y z
N MET A 1 -18.14 -17.65 -35.93
CA MET A 1 -17.95 -16.24 -36.32
C MET A 1 -17.75 -16.21 -37.83
N ASP A 2 -18.61 -15.49 -38.56
CA ASP A 2 -18.71 -15.60 -40.01
C ASP A 2 -17.64 -14.74 -40.71
N ARG A 3 -16.84 -15.32 -41.61
CA ARG A 3 -15.65 -14.66 -42.18
C ARG A 3 -15.98 -13.39 -42.98
N ARG A 4 -17.18 -13.32 -43.55
CA ARG A 4 -17.67 -12.12 -44.25
C ARG A 4 -17.96 -10.96 -43.29
N GLU A 5 -18.44 -11.24 -42.09
CA GLU A 5 -18.72 -10.21 -41.09
C GLU A 5 -17.42 -9.66 -40.50
N SER A 6 -16.40 -10.50 -40.32
CA SER A 6 -15.07 -10.06 -39.91
C SER A 6 -14.38 -9.15 -40.93
N LEU A 7 -14.56 -9.42 -42.24
CA LEU A 7 -13.99 -8.57 -43.31
C LEU A 7 -14.74 -7.23 -43.45
N LYS A 8 -16.06 -7.20 -43.23
CA LYS A 8 -16.81 -5.94 -43.17
C LYS A 8 -16.37 -5.09 -41.98
N ALA A 9 -16.18 -5.71 -40.81
CA ALA A 9 -15.71 -5.00 -39.61
C ALA A 9 -14.30 -4.41 -39.79
N LEU A 10 -13.41 -5.10 -40.51
CA LEU A 10 -12.05 -4.62 -40.80
C LEU A 10 -12.04 -3.42 -41.78
N VAL A 11 -12.93 -3.42 -42.77
CA VAL A 11 -13.05 -2.33 -43.76
C VAL A 11 -13.74 -1.09 -43.17
N ILE A 12 -14.64 -1.26 -42.19
CA ILE A 12 -15.22 -0.13 -41.43
C ILE A 12 -14.16 0.48 -40.49
N GLY A 13 -13.13 -0.28 -40.12
CA GLY A 13 -12.01 0.18 -39.29
C GLY A 13 -11.00 1.11 -39.97
N SER A 14 -11.05 1.31 -41.29
CA SER A 14 -10.06 2.14 -42.02
C SER A 14 -10.47 3.60 -42.26
N LEU A 15 -11.64 4.04 -41.75
CA LEU A 15 -12.08 5.44 -41.81
C LEU A 15 -11.78 6.25 -40.54
N SER A 16 -11.08 5.67 -39.55
CA SER A 16 -10.79 6.31 -38.26
C SER A 16 -9.40 6.94 -38.14
N THR A 17 -8.58 6.94 -39.20
CA THR A 17 -7.23 7.56 -39.19
C THR A 17 -7.25 9.08 -38.97
N GLY A 18 -8.40 9.75 -39.14
CA GLY A 18 -8.56 11.17 -38.80
C GLY A 18 -8.74 11.46 -37.29
N VAL A 19 -9.14 10.48 -36.48
CA VAL A 19 -9.41 10.69 -35.04
C VAL A 19 -8.14 10.53 -34.21
N ILE A 20 -7.15 9.77 -34.71
CA ILE A 20 -5.88 9.54 -34.00
C ILE A 20 -5.01 10.81 -33.96
N LEU A 21 -5.09 11.71 -34.94
CA LEU A 21 -4.35 12.97 -34.90
C LEU A 21 -4.97 14.03 -33.96
N SER A 22 -6.26 13.95 -33.64
CA SER A 22 -6.91 14.91 -32.74
C SER A 22 -6.67 14.60 -31.25
N ALA A 23 -6.20 13.40 -30.93
CA ALA A 23 -5.84 13.01 -29.56
C ALA A 23 -4.53 13.62 -29.06
N CYS A 24 -3.71 14.22 -29.93
CA CYS A 24 -2.47 14.91 -29.57
C CYS A 24 -2.55 16.44 -29.62
N GLU A 25 -3.70 17.03 -30.00
CA GLU A 25 -3.92 18.47 -29.85
C GLU A 25 -4.60 18.76 -28.52
N THR A 26 -3.82 18.85 -27.45
CA THR A 26 -4.27 19.52 -26.23
C THR A 26 -4.46 21.00 -26.54
N LYS A 27 -5.72 21.45 -26.63
CA LYS A 27 -6.03 22.88 -26.63
C LYS A 27 -5.46 23.51 -25.35
N PRO A 28 -4.71 24.62 -25.45
CA PRO A 28 -4.24 25.32 -24.25
C PRO A 28 -5.46 25.86 -23.50
N GLY A 29 -5.71 25.35 -22.29
CA GLY A 29 -6.69 25.93 -21.37
C GLY A 29 -7.85 25.02 -20.95
N GLU A 30 -8.01 23.82 -21.50
CA GLU A 30 -9.01 22.89 -21.00
C GLU A 30 -8.43 22.11 -19.82
N LYS A 31 -8.58 22.66 -18.61
CA LYS A 31 -8.36 21.90 -17.38
C LYS A 31 -9.31 20.70 -17.41
N THR A 32 -8.77 19.53 -17.73
CA THR A 32 -9.45 18.26 -17.48
C THR A 32 -9.95 18.32 -16.05
N LYS A 33 -11.27 18.22 -15.85
CA LYS A 33 -11.85 18.26 -14.51
C LYS A 33 -11.18 17.15 -13.70
N THR A 34 -10.28 17.53 -12.81
CA THR A 34 -9.76 16.66 -11.77
C THR A 34 -10.96 16.08 -11.05
N GLY A 35 -11.19 14.77 -11.24
CA GLY A 35 -12.22 14.04 -10.52
C GLY A 35 -12.03 14.29 -9.02
N ALA A 36 -13.13 14.48 -8.30
CA ALA A 36 -13.14 14.73 -6.87
C ALA A 36 -12.83 13.47 -6.05
N GLY A 37 -11.81 12.71 -6.47
CA GLY A 37 -11.27 11.58 -5.73
C GLY A 37 -10.51 12.07 -4.50
N VAL A 38 -10.56 11.27 -3.44
CA VAL A 38 -9.95 11.55 -2.12
C VAL A 38 -8.42 11.67 -2.17
N LEU A 39 -7.78 11.24 -3.27
CA LEU A 39 -6.35 11.38 -3.54
C LEU A 39 -6.14 12.33 -4.73
N LYS A 40 -5.93 13.62 -4.45
CA LYS A 40 -5.99 14.71 -5.46
C LYS A 40 -4.87 14.73 -6.50
N ASP A 41 -3.78 13.98 -6.31
CA ASP A 41 -2.49 14.30 -6.98
C ASP A 41 -1.81 13.12 -7.69
N TYR A 42 -2.54 12.08 -8.09
CA TYR A 42 -1.97 10.96 -8.86
C TYR A 42 -2.80 10.69 -10.12
N GLY A 43 -2.14 10.41 -11.25
CA GLY A 43 -2.73 10.24 -12.57
C GLY A 43 -3.66 9.04 -12.71
N ARG A 44 -4.79 9.08 -12.01
CA ARG A 44 -5.85 8.07 -12.05
C ARG A 44 -6.73 8.29 -13.27
N THR A 45 -7.08 7.18 -13.93
CA THR A 45 -8.14 7.15 -14.94
C THR A 45 -9.51 7.42 -14.29
N PRO A 46 -10.51 7.90 -15.05
CA PRO A 46 -11.87 8.11 -14.52
C PRO A 46 -12.46 6.88 -13.83
N ASP A 47 -12.19 5.68 -14.35
CA ASP A 47 -12.65 4.41 -13.79
C ASP A 47 -12.02 4.11 -12.42
N GLU A 48 -10.73 4.40 -12.25
CA GLU A 48 -10.04 4.26 -10.96
C GLU A 48 -10.60 5.24 -9.92
N VAL A 49 -10.92 6.47 -10.31
CA VAL A 49 -11.53 7.46 -9.40
C VAL A 49 -12.87 6.96 -8.87
N LEU A 50 -13.72 6.44 -9.77
CA LEU A 50 -15.03 5.89 -9.38
C LEU A 50 -14.89 4.67 -8.46
N ARG A 51 -13.93 3.78 -8.75
CA ARG A 51 -13.62 2.63 -7.91
C ARG A 51 -13.18 3.06 -6.52
N ASP A 52 -12.22 3.98 -6.42
CA ASP A 52 -11.68 4.46 -5.15
C ASP A 52 -12.76 5.18 -4.34
N GLU A 53 -13.60 6.00 -4.97
CA GLU A 53 -14.75 6.62 -4.32
C GLU A 53 -15.74 5.59 -3.77
N SER A 54 -16.01 4.51 -4.51
CA SER A 54 -16.89 3.43 -4.06
C SER A 54 -16.31 2.73 -2.83
N LEU A 55 -15.02 2.35 -2.89
CA LEU A 55 -14.32 1.67 -1.80
C LEU A 55 -14.24 2.51 -0.52
N LEU A 56 -14.04 3.83 -0.65
CA LEU A 56 -13.96 4.73 0.50
C LEU A 56 -15.32 5.04 1.13
N LYS A 57 -16.42 4.94 0.37
CA LYS A 57 -17.79 5.08 0.90
C LYS A 57 -18.27 3.83 1.62
N GLU A 58 -17.80 2.66 1.23
CA GLU A 58 -18.16 1.40 1.88
C GLU A 58 -17.55 1.28 3.27
N THR A 59 -18.31 0.71 4.21
CA THR A 59 -17.84 0.31 5.53
C THR A 59 -18.04 -1.18 5.67
N PHE A 60 -16.96 -1.93 5.87
CA PHE A 60 -17.01 -3.37 6.04
C PHE A 60 -17.15 -3.74 7.52
N PHE A 61 -16.21 -3.35 8.38
CA PHE A 61 -16.25 -3.71 9.80
C PHE A 61 -17.21 -2.84 10.62
N THR A 62 -17.84 -3.45 11.61
CA THR A 62 -18.58 -2.73 12.65
C THR A 62 -17.62 -2.03 13.62
N ALA A 63 -18.12 -1.06 14.39
CA ALA A 63 -17.32 -0.38 15.42
C ALA A 63 -16.72 -1.34 16.46
N ALA A 64 -17.46 -2.41 16.82
CA ALA A 64 -16.97 -3.43 17.75
C ALA A 64 -15.84 -4.27 17.12
N GLU A 65 -15.99 -4.68 15.86
CA GLU A 65 -14.96 -5.38 15.10
C GLU A 65 -13.68 -4.52 14.98
N MET A 66 -13.83 -3.23 14.67
CA MET A 66 -12.70 -2.29 14.60
C MET A 66 -12.00 -2.10 15.94
N LYS A 67 -12.74 -2.09 17.06
CA LYS A 67 -12.15 -2.06 18.40
C LYS A 67 -11.27 -3.30 18.64
N THR A 68 -11.76 -4.48 18.27
CA THR A 68 -10.99 -5.73 18.38
C THR A 68 -9.75 -5.71 17.49
N ILE A 69 -9.87 -5.26 16.24
CA ILE A 69 -8.73 -5.11 15.31
C ILE A 69 -7.67 -4.17 15.89
N THR A 70 -8.09 -3.04 16.46
CA THR A 70 -7.19 -2.05 17.08
C THR A 70 -6.39 -2.65 18.22
N VAL A 71 -7.07 -3.34 19.15
CA VAL A 71 -6.40 -4.01 20.28
C VAL A 71 -5.44 -5.09 19.80
N LEU A 72 -5.83 -5.91 18.82
CA LEU A 72 -4.96 -6.95 18.27
C LEU A 72 -3.75 -6.36 17.54
N ALA A 73 -3.93 -5.30 16.77
CA ALA A 73 -2.84 -4.63 16.05
C ALA A 73 -1.77 -4.12 17.03
N ASP A 74 -2.17 -3.49 18.13
CA ASP A 74 -1.24 -3.02 19.17
C ASP A 74 -0.66 -4.16 20.03
N ILE A 75 -1.31 -5.32 20.11
CA ILE A 75 -0.70 -6.53 20.69
C ILE A 75 0.40 -7.08 19.78
N ILE A 76 0.20 -7.04 18.46
CA ILE A 76 1.12 -7.61 17.47
C ILE A 76 2.34 -6.70 17.27
N ILE A 77 2.12 -5.38 17.13
CA ILE A 77 3.19 -4.37 17.07
C ILE A 77 2.88 -3.30 18.13
N PRO A 78 3.34 -3.52 19.38
CA PRO A 78 3.19 -2.54 20.44
C PRO A 78 4.14 -1.36 20.23
N LYS A 79 3.81 -0.24 20.88
CA LYS A 79 4.74 0.88 21.01
C LYS A 79 6.00 0.46 21.76
N ASP A 80 7.16 0.89 21.29
CA ASP A 80 8.45 0.68 21.92
C ASP A 80 9.30 1.96 21.97
N GLU A 81 10.61 1.82 22.22
CA GLU A 81 11.55 2.95 22.29
C GLU A 81 11.89 3.53 20.90
N THR A 82 11.74 2.76 19.82
CA THR A 82 12.15 3.12 18.47
C THR A 82 10.99 3.70 17.68
N SER A 83 9.80 3.10 17.81
CA SER A 83 8.63 3.41 17.00
C SER A 83 7.33 3.47 17.83
N GLY A 84 6.33 4.12 17.23
CA GLY A 84 4.99 4.16 17.80
C GLY A 84 4.24 2.83 17.66
N SER A 85 3.02 2.77 18.17
CA SER A 85 2.18 1.56 18.03
C SER A 85 1.60 1.39 16.63
N ALA A 86 1.08 0.20 16.33
CA ALA A 86 0.32 -0.07 15.10
C ALA A 86 -0.84 0.92 14.90
N THR A 87 -1.54 1.26 15.97
CA THR A 87 -2.61 2.29 15.93
C THR A 87 -2.07 3.68 15.58
N GLU A 88 -0.94 4.09 16.14
CA GLU A 88 -0.30 5.38 15.81
C GLU A 88 0.14 5.43 14.32
N ALA A 89 0.44 4.29 13.72
CA ALA A 89 0.74 4.12 12.29
C ALA A 89 -0.52 3.94 11.40
N LYS A 90 -1.74 4.07 11.94
CA LYS A 90 -3.04 3.90 11.24
C LYS A 90 -3.24 2.52 10.62
N VAL A 91 -2.66 1.48 11.22
CA VAL A 91 -2.81 0.10 10.75
C VAL A 91 -4.27 -0.39 10.76
N PRO A 92 -5.13 -0.08 11.75
CA PRO A 92 -6.53 -0.47 11.71
C PRO A 92 -7.27 0.09 10.48
N ASP A 93 -7.03 1.35 10.12
CA ASP A 93 -7.63 1.99 8.94
C ASP A 93 -7.15 1.30 7.64
N PHE A 94 -5.87 0.93 7.59
CA PHE A 94 -5.31 0.14 6.49
C PHE A 94 -5.99 -1.24 6.37
N ILE A 95 -6.23 -1.93 7.49
CA ILE A 95 -6.90 -3.25 7.48
C ILE A 95 -8.34 -3.11 6.96
N GLU A 96 -9.10 -2.11 7.41
CA GLU A 96 -10.45 -1.83 6.90
C GLU A 96 -10.43 -1.55 5.39
N PHE A 97 -9.45 -0.77 4.91
CA PHE A 97 -9.28 -0.50 3.48
C PHE A 97 -8.96 -1.77 2.69
N ILE A 98 -7.96 -2.55 3.11
CA ILE A 98 -7.51 -3.76 2.40
C ILE A 98 -8.61 -4.82 2.34
N VAL A 99 -9.40 -4.99 3.39
CA VAL A 99 -10.48 -5.98 3.39
C VAL A 99 -11.61 -5.62 2.41
N LYS A 100 -11.83 -4.32 2.15
CA LYS A 100 -12.73 -3.85 1.10
C LYS A 100 -12.13 -4.04 -0.29
N ASP A 101 -10.85 -3.68 -0.46
CA ASP A 101 -10.13 -3.74 -1.73
C ASP A 101 -9.87 -5.19 -2.19
N MET A 102 -9.71 -6.11 -1.24
CA MET A 102 -9.37 -7.52 -1.44
C MET A 102 -10.40 -8.43 -0.74
N PRO A 103 -11.56 -8.69 -1.38
CA PRO A 103 -12.69 -9.39 -0.77
C PRO A 103 -12.37 -10.79 -0.23
N GLN A 104 -11.30 -11.44 -0.69
CA GLN A 104 -10.85 -12.72 -0.15
C GLN A 104 -10.52 -12.68 1.36
N TYR A 105 -10.25 -11.51 1.92
CA TYR A 105 -10.03 -11.35 3.36
C TYR A 105 -11.31 -11.17 4.18
N GLN A 106 -12.45 -10.83 3.56
CA GLN A 106 -13.69 -10.53 4.27
C GLN A 106 -14.16 -11.69 5.16
N THR A 107 -14.31 -12.88 4.58
CA THR A 107 -14.78 -14.07 5.30
C THR A 107 -13.79 -14.52 6.38
N PRO A 108 -12.47 -14.67 6.11
CA PRO A 108 -11.49 -15.01 7.13
C PRO A 108 -11.45 -14.01 8.29
N MET A 109 -11.52 -12.71 8.01
CA MET A 109 -11.44 -11.69 9.06
C MET A 109 -12.69 -11.68 9.94
N ARG A 110 -13.90 -11.64 9.36
CA ARG A 110 -15.14 -11.65 10.15
C ARG A 110 -15.34 -12.95 10.91
N GLY A 111 -15.04 -14.09 10.28
CA GLY A 111 -15.08 -15.40 10.93
C GLY A 111 -14.11 -15.49 12.11
N GLY A 112 -12.88 -14.97 11.93
CA GLY A 112 -11.86 -14.97 12.96
C GLY A 112 -12.12 -14.03 14.13
N LEU A 113 -12.65 -12.83 13.86
CA LEU A 113 -13.12 -11.90 14.91
C LEU A 113 -14.23 -12.55 15.74
N ARG A 114 -15.19 -13.22 15.09
CA ARG A 114 -16.26 -13.94 15.79
C ARG A 114 -15.71 -15.11 16.60
N TRP A 115 -14.77 -15.88 16.03
CA TRP A 115 -14.10 -16.97 16.74
C TRP A 115 -13.42 -16.48 18.02
N LEU A 116 -12.72 -15.35 17.94
CA LEU A 116 -11.99 -14.77 19.08
C LEU A 116 -12.93 -14.39 20.23
N ASP A 117 -14.07 -13.78 19.91
CA ASP A 117 -15.09 -13.45 20.93
C ASP A 117 -15.71 -14.72 21.54
N VAL A 118 -16.03 -15.73 20.73
CA VAL A 118 -16.59 -17.00 21.23
C VAL A 118 -15.58 -17.72 22.13
N HIS A 119 -14.30 -17.75 21.74
CA HIS A 119 -13.23 -18.35 22.55
C HIS A 119 -13.03 -17.60 23.87
N SER A 120 -13.04 -16.27 23.82
CA SER A 120 -12.97 -15.40 25.01
C SER A 120 -14.15 -15.61 25.96
N LEU A 121 -15.38 -15.70 25.41
CA LEU A 121 -16.59 -15.96 26.17
C LEU A 121 -16.54 -17.34 26.84
N LYS A 122 -16.03 -18.36 26.16
CA LYS A 122 -15.89 -19.71 26.71
C LYS A 122 -14.91 -19.76 27.89
N LEU A 123 -13.81 -19.01 27.82
CA LEU A 123 -12.76 -19.03 28.85
C LEU A 123 -13.03 -18.10 30.03
N HIS A 124 -13.66 -16.94 29.77
CA HIS A 124 -13.73 -15.84 30.74
C HIS A 124 -15.12 -15.20 30.84
N ASN A 125 -16.12 -15.68 30.09
CA ASN A 125 -17.47 -15.15 30.05
C ASN A 125 -17.55 -13.66 29.67
N LYS A 126 -16.56 -13.18 28.88
CA LYS A 126 -16.47 -11.81 28.34
C LYS A 126 -15.97 -11.86 26.90
N ILE A 127 -16.35 -10.86 26.10
CA ILE A 127 -15.77 -10.66 24.76
C ILE A 127 -14.32 -10.20 24.87
N PHE A 128 -13.54 -10.36 23.80
CA PHE A 128 -12.09 -10.15 23.84
C PHE A 128 -11.69 -8.75 24.33
N THR A 129 -12.40 -7.72 23.88
CA THR A 129 -12.07 -6.32 24.23
C THR A 129 -12.45 -5.93 25.66
N ASP A 130 -13.18 -6.78 26.40
CA ASP A 130 -13.57 -6.57 27.80
C ASP A 130 -12.71 -7.37 28.79
N LEU A 131 -11.77 -8.16 28.27
CA LEU A 131 -10.77 -8.88 29.04
C LEU A 131 -9.67 -7.95 29.58
N SER A 132 -8.98 -8.38 30.64
CA SER A 132 -7.76 -7.70 31.05
C SER A 132 -6.65 -7.87 30.00
N LYS A 133 -5.64 -7.00 30.02
CA LYS A 133 -4.51 -7.09 29.08
C LYS A 133 -3.80 -8.45 29.17
N GLU A 134 -3.65 -8.98 30.38
CA GLU A 134 -3.03 -10.28 30.63
C GLU A 134 -3.86 -11.42 30.02
N GLN A 135 -5.19 -11.34 30.12
CA GLN A 135 -6.09 -12.31 29.52
C GLN A 135 -6.08 -12.25 27.98
N GLN A 136 -6.02 -11.04 27.41
CA GLN A 136 -5.90 -10.83 25.97
C GLN A 136 -4.61 -11.44 25.43
N LEU A 137 -3.48 -11.17 26.10
CA LEU A 137 -2.18 -11.75 25.75
C LEU A 137 -2.17 -13.27 25.88
N ALA A 138 -2.74 -13.81 26.96
CA ALA A 138 -2.83 -15.25 27.15
C ALA A 138 -3.65 -15.96 26.06
N ILE A 139 -4.70 -15.32 25.54
CA ILE A 139 -5.45 -15.84 24.39
C ILE A 139 -4.62 -15.71 23.10
N ALA A 140 -3.99 -14.56 22.87
CA ALA A 140 -3.15 -14.34 21.68
C ALA A 140 -1.99 -15.34 21.62
N ASP A 141 -1.32 -15.63 22.74
CA ASP A 141 -0.21 -16.58 22.84
C ASP A 141 -0.62 -18.00 22.45
N GLN A 142 -1.86 -18.41 22.70
CA GLN A 142 -2.37 -19.73 22.31
C GLN A 142 -2.42 -19.91 20.79
N ILE A 143 -2.58 -18.82 20.03
CA ILE A 143 -2.81 -18.84 18.58
C ILE A 143 -1.71 -18.16 17.76
N ALA A 144 -0.75 -17.49 18.42
CA ALA A 144 0.32 -16.74 17.75
C ALA A 144 1.34 -17.60 17.00
N TYR A 145 1.52 -18.85 17.43
CA TYR A 145 2.58 -19.75 16.95
C TYR A 145 2.00 -21.02 16.30
N PRO A 146 1.81 -21.05 14.96
CA PRO A 146 1.17 -22.17 14.28
C PRO A 146 1.78 -23.56 14.56
N TYR A 147 3.09 -23.63 14.76
CA TYR A 147 3.80 -24.88 15.03
C TYR A 147 3.72 -25.36 16.49
N LYS A 148 3.22 -24.51 17.40
CA LYS A 148 3.09 -24.82 18.83
C LYS A 148 1.63 -24.87 19.30
N ALA A 149 0.74 -24.23 18.55
CA ALA A 149 -0.67 -24.15 18.88
C ALA A 149 -1.34 -25.52 18.82
N ALA A 150 -2.34 -25.72 19.69
CA ALA A 150 -3.09 -26.95 19.73
C ALA A 150 -3.96 -27.09 18.45
N PRO A 151 -4.09 -28.29 17.84
CA PRO A 151 -4.81 -28.48 16.58
C PRO A 151 -6.27 -27.97 16.59
N GLU A 152 -6.93 -28.05 17.73
CA GLU A 152 -8.29 -27.56 17.97
C GLU A 152 -8.43 -26.03 17.84
N LEU A 153 -7.33 -25.29 17.95
CA LEU A 153 -7.28 -23.84 17.81
C LEU A 153 -6.94 -23.40 16.37
N SER A 154 -6.86 -24.32 15.42
CA SER A 154 -6.46 -24.05 14.03
C SER A 154 -7.20 -22.89 13.37
N GLN A 155 -8.50 -22.72 13.63
CA GLN A 155 -9.26 -21.57 13.13
C GLN A 155 -8.73 -20.23 13.68
N GLY A 156 -8.47 -20.16 14.98
CA GLY A 156 -7.88 -18.99 15.63
C GLY A 156 -6.45 -18.72 15.16
N VAL A 157 -5.65 -19.78 14.97
CA VAL A 157 -4.29 -19.69 14.43
C VAL A 157 -4.28 -19.09 13.02
N ASN A 158 -5.19 -19.55 12.15
CA ASN A 158 -5.31 -19.03 10.79
C ASN A 158 -5.71 -17.56 10.81
N PHE A 159 -6.71 -17.19 11.61
CA PHE A 159 -7.11 -15.80 11.79
C PHE A 159 -5.97 -14.93 12.31
N PHE A 160 -5.29 -15.36 13.38
CA PHE A 160 -4.19 -14.60 13.97
C PHE A 160 -3.04 -14.42 12.98
N SER A 161 -2.75 -15.44 12.18
CA SER A 161 -1.75 -15.35 11.11
C SER A 161 -2.15 -14.33 10.04
N THR A 162 -3.42 -14.28 9.63
CA THR A 162 -3.92 -13.28 8.68
C THR A 162 -3.79 -11.87 9.24
N ILE A 163 -4.33 -11.60 10.44
CA ILE A 163 -4.29 -10.25 11.02
C ILE A 163 -2.87 -9.83 11.37
N ARG A 164 -1.98 -10.74 11.80
CA ARG A 164 -0.55 -10.46 11.99
C ARG A 164 0.12 -10.03 10.69
N ASN A 165 -0.11 -10.75 9.60
CA ASN A 165 0.49 -10.43 8.31
C ASN A 165 -0.02 -9.08 7.76
N LEU A 166 -1.32 -8.80 7.93
CA LEU A 166 -1.90 -7.50 7.57
C LEU A 166 -1.35 -6.38 8.46
N THR A 167 -1.19 -6.62 9.77
CA THR A 167 -0.62 -5.65 10.72
C THR A 167 0.82 -5.31 10.37
N ALA A 168 1.65 -6.33 10.12
CA ALA A 168 3.04 -6.16 9.72
C ALA A 168 3.15 -5.43 8.38
N THR A 169 2.32 -5.79 7.39
CA THR A 169 2.27 -5.08 6.11
C THR A 169 1.89 -3.61 6.31
N GLY A 170 0.80 -3.33 7.03
CA GLY A 170 0.34 -1.96 7.27
C GLY A 170 1.38 -1.12 8.01
N PHE A 171 2.04 -1.68 9.02
CA PHE A 171 3.04 -0.96 9.79
C PHE A 171 4.30 -0.69 8.98
N PHE A 172 4.91 -1.71 8.38
CA PHE A 172 6.19 -1.57 7.67
C PHE A 172 6.08 -0.97 6.27
N THR A 173 4.87 -0.70 5.78
CA THR A 173 4.63 0.15 4.59
C THR A 173 4.26 1.58 4.95
N SER A 174 4.01 1.88 6.23
CA SER A 174 3.78 3.24 6.72
C SER A 174 5.07 4.03 6.82
N GLU A 175 4.97 5.36 6.87
CA GLU A 175 6.12 6.23 7.12
C GLU A 175 6.83 5.88 8.45
N MET A 176 6.06 5.54 9.48
CA MET A 176 6.58 5.16 10.79
C MET A 176 7.40 3.87 10.72
N GLY A 177 6.86 2.82 10.11
CA GLY A 177 7.57 1.55 9.98
C GLY A 177 8.76 1.63 9.02
N LEU A 178 8.70 2.44 7.96
CA LEU A 178 9.86 2.67 7.09
C LEU A 178 11.01 3.36 7.84
N LYS A 179 10.70 4.31 8.73
CA LYS A 179 11.67 4.95 9.61
C LYS A 179 12.25 3.96 10.62
N ASP A 180 11.40 3.14 11.23
CA ASP A 180 11.80 2.09 12.18
C ASP A 180 12.78 1.07 11.57
N LEU A 181 12.52 0.63 10.33
CA LEU A 181 13.42 -0.25 9.58
C LEU A 181 14.76 0.40 9.20
N GLY A 182 14.89 1.72 9.35
CA GLY A 182 16.02 2.47 8.81
C GLY A 182 16.11 2.40 7.28
N TYR A 183 14.98 2.19 6.61
CA TYR A 183 14.94 2.04 5.16
C TYR A 183 15.35 3.35 4.47
N LYS A 184 16.46 3.31 3.71
CA LYS A 184 16.99 4.46 2.95
C LYS A 184 16.70 4.40 1.44
N GLY A 185 15.80 3.52 1.00
CA GLY A 185 15.45 3.42 -0.41
C GLY A 185 14.68 4.65 -0.93
N ASN A 186 14.54 4.75 -2.25
CA ASN A 186 14.00 5.93 -2.96
C ASN A 186 14.76 7.25 -2.70
N GLN A 187 15.94 7.20 -2.07
CA GLN A 187 16.91 8.29 -2.12
C GLN A 187 17.80 8.05 -3.35
N PRO A 188 17.78 8.93 -4.37
CA PRO A 188 18.68 8.80 -5.51
C PRO A 188 20.13 8.77 -5.00
N ASN A 189 20.89 7.76 -5.40
CA ASN A 189 22.31 7.74 -5.11
C ASN A 189 22.97 9.01 -5.66
N VAL A 190 23.91 9.57 -4.90
CA VAL A 190 24.75 10.65 -5.39
C VAL A 190 25.94 10.00 -6.09
N TRP A 191 25.83 9.86 -7.42
CA TRP A 191 26.96 9.46 -8.25
C TRP A 191 27.51 10.70 -8.95
N ASP A 192 28.73 11.08 -8.60
CA ASP A 192 29.44 12.25 -9.15
C ASP A 192 30.42 11.85 -10.27
N GLY A 193 30.15 10.73 -10.94
CA GLY A 193 31.06 10.16 -11.93
C GLY A 193 32.12 9.22 -11.34
N VAL A 194 32.95 8.70 -12.23
CA VAL A 194 34.13 7.88 -11.91
C VAL A 194 35.16 8.80 -11.26
N PRO A 195 35.70 8.44 -10.07
CA PRO A 195 36.72 9.24 -9.40
C PRO A 195 37.97 9.50 -10.25
N ASP A 196 38.57 10.68 -10.08
CA ASP A 196 39.77 11.12 -10.82
C ASP A 196 40.95 10.14 -10.70
N ASP A 197 41.13 9.50 -9.54
CA ASP A 197 42.21 8.53 -9.32
C ASP A 197 42.02 7.25 -10.14
N VAL A 198 40.77 6.88 -10.44
CA VAL A 198 40.44 5.74 -11.30
C VAL A 198 40.64 6.13 -12.76
N LEU A 199 40.18 7.32 -13.18
CA LEU A 199 40.38 7.79 -14.55
C LEU A 199 41.85 7.88 -14.94
N LYS A 200 42.69 8.40 -14.03
CA LYS A 200 44.15 8.49 -14.21
C LYS A 200 44.83 7.13 -14.39
N LYS A 201 44.30 6.04 -13.84
CA LYS A 201 44.86 4.69 -14.03
C LYS A 201 44.72 4.18 -15.48
N TYR A 202 43.80 4.78 -16.25
CA TYR A 202 43.50 4.39 -17.64
C TYR A 202 43.80 5.51 -18.64
N ASP A 203 44.54 6.54 -18.23
CA ASP A 203 44.85 7.73 -19.04
C ASP A 203 43.59 8.44 -19.59
N LEU A 204 42.51 8.45 -18.80
CA LEU A 204 41.26 9.13 -19.11
C LEU A 204 41.07 10.37 -18.22
N ALA A 205 40.27 11.32 -18.70
CA ALA A 205 39.81 12.48 -17.94
C ALA A 205 38.44 12.93 -18.47
N TYR A 206 37.64 13.55 -17.61
CA TYR A 206 36.43 14.22 -18.06
C TYR A 206 36.76 15.50 -18.82
N ASP A 207 36.02 15.77 -19.90
CA ASP A 207 36.12 17.05 -20.59
C ASP A 207 35.32 18.15 -19.88
N GLU A 208 35.79 19.39 -20.00
CA GLU A 208 35.21 20.55 -19.31
C GLU A 208 33.75 20.79 -19.70
N ARG A 209 33.37 20.49 -20.95
CA ARG A 209 31.99 20.65 -21.42
C ARG A 209 31.08 19.65 -20.71
N THR A 210 31.46 18.38 -20.62
CA THR A 210 30.67 17.34 -19.94
C THR A 210 30.50 17.67 -18.46
N LEU A 211 31.54 18.15 -17.77
CA LEU A 211 31.43 18.58 -16.37
C LEU A 211 30.50 19.79 -16.19
N ALA A 212 30.48 20.71 -17.16
CA ALA A 212 29.62 21.89 -17.11
C ALA A 212 28.12 21.58 -17.33
N ILE A 213 27.80 20.62 -18.20
CA ILE A 213 26.40 20.24 -18.52
C ILE A 213 25.85 19.14 -17.62
N SER A 214 26.71 18.40 -16.91
CA SER A 214 26.28 17.33 -16.02
C SER A 214 25.52 17.87 -14.81
N MET A 215 24.46 17.16 -14.41
CA MET A 215 23.64 17.53 -13.26
C MET A 215 24.47 17.43 -11.98
N LYS A 216 24.62 18.55 -11.26
CA LYS A 216 25.31 18.56 -9.98
C LYS A 216 24.40 18.05 -8.87
N PRO A 217 24.94 17.47 -7.80
CA PRO A 217 24.14 17.05 -6.65
C PRO A 217 23.27 18.18 -6.06
N ASP A 218 23.74 19.42 -6.09
CA ASP A 218 23.05 20.62 -5.59
C ASP A 218 21.90 21.11 -6.49
N ASP A 219 21.82 20.62 -7.73
CA ASP A 219 20.75 20.96 -8.67
C ASP A 219 19.55 20.01 -8.58
N ARG A 220 19.62 18.99 -7.70
CA ARG A 220 18.51 18.07 -7.47
C ARG A 220 17.24 18.80 -7.03
N GLY A 221 16.12 18.45 -7.66
CA GLY A 221 14.81 19.02 -7.35
C GLY A 221 14.55 20.39 -7.99
N LYS A 222 15.55 21.00 -8.65
CA LYS A 222 15.32 22.16 -9.52
C LYS A 222 14.72 21.68 -10.83
N VAL A 223 13.59 22.26 -11.24
CA VAL A 223 12.98 21.98 -12.53
C VAL A 223 13.90 22.55 -13.62
N MET A 224 14.35 21.71 -14.55
CA MET A 224 15.18 22.14 -15.67
C MET A 224 14.36 23.07 -16.56
N THR A 225 14.81 24.32 -16.72
CA THR A 225 14.28 25.26 -17.68
C THR A 225 15.13 25.18 -18.95
N TRP A 226 14.57 24.64 -20.02
CA TRP A 226 15.18 24.74 -21.34
C TRP A 226 14.88 26.15 -21.87
N GLU A 227 15.91 26.91 -22.23
CA GLU A 227 15.71 28.07 -23.09
C GLU A 227 15.44 27.56 -24.52
N ASP A 228 14.46 28.15 -25.22
CA ASP A 228 14.05 27.78 -26.58
C ASP A 228 15.18 27.94 -27.61
#